data_AF-A0A0D0PKL9-F1
#
_entry.id   AF-A0A0D0PKL9-F1
#
_cell.length_a   1.000
_cell.length_b   1.000
_cell.length_c   1.000
_cell.angle_alpha   90.00
_cell.angle_beta   90.00
_cell.angle_gamma   90.00
#
_symmetry.space_group_name_H-M   'P 1'
#
loop_
_entity.id
_entity.type
_entity.pdbx_description
1 polymer ?
#
loop_
_entity_poly.entity_id
_entity_poly.type
_entity_poly.pdbx_seq_one_letter_code
_entity_poly.pdbx_strand_id
1 'polypeptide(L)'
;MSVSEPTPGQEPAAEPADRPAATEPTPSAPAPADPEQTVVEQPAADRGLPRAAGVALSVAVLLAVTATSAAVTVAVGKPDRAAHVAAAPAPATSASASASASPSPSPTPTPTPPPPPRPASTLQGSVSDGKHSGDLRYFLLPVPDNADPYGSPDGAMLSTDDLQAQYNDSVDIKEVLDSWGFKDAAGRTYRLRDGKTEVRSELKRFGRTDRAQGFADHSSYSSDSFDIDGVSNAKGYIFKPKQQAYTGALIGIGVVGDVVYEITVEVQGDPDKALLFDAMKRERDRLTNG
;
A
#
# COMPACT_ATOMS: atom_id res chain seq x y z
N MET A 1 -49.17 -38.29 14.27
CA MET A 1 -50.46 -37.73 14.71
C MET A 1 -50.34 -36.22 14.63
N SER A 2 -51.05 -35.63 13.67
CA SER A 2 -51.21 -34.19 13.47
C SER A 2 -52.10 -33.57 14.55
N VAL A 3 -52.08 -32.23 14.63
CA VAL A 3 -53.19 -31.23 14.80
C VAL A 3 -52.56 -30.00 15.47
N SER A 4 -52.14 -28.97 14.73
CA SER A 4 -52.87 -27.77 14.24
C SER A 4 -52.98 -26.61 15.25
N GLU A 5 -52.67 -25.40 14.75
CA GLU A 5 -52.67 -24.05 15.37
C GLU A 5 -54.07 -23.58 15.86
N PRO A 6 -54.16 -22.36 16.43
CA PRO A 6 -54.53 -21.23 15.55
C PRO A 6 -53.87 -19.87 15.84
N THR A 7 -53.67 -19.14 14.74
CA THR A 7 -53.50 -17.68 14.63
C THR A 7 -54.78 -16.93 15.02
N PRO A 8 -54.67 -15.71 15.59
CA PRO A 8 -55.59 -14.62 15.30
C PRO A 8 -54.81 -13.32 14.97
N GLY A 9 -55.22 -12.40 14.12
CA GLY A 9 -56.43 -12.18 13.36
C GLY A 9 -56.21 -10.96 12.45
N GLN A 10 -57.02 -10.85 11.41
CA GLN A 10 -56.91 -9.93 10.27
C GLN A 10 -57.99 -8.83 10.35
N GLU A 11 -57.64 -7.60 9.91
CA GLU A 11 -58.48 -6.54 9.28
C GLU A 11 -59.58 -5.77 10.07
N PRO A 12 -60.09 -4.58 9.63
CA PRO A 12 -60.10 -4.01 8.25
C PRO A 12 -59.81 -2.49 8.04
N ALA A 13 -59.47 -2.19 6.77
CA ALA A 13 -59.82 -1.05 5.88
C ALA A 13 -60.01 0.41 6.39
N ALA A 14 -59.38 1.36 5.69
CA ALA A 14 -60.05 2.56 5.13
C ALA A 14 -59.17 3.30 4.11
N GLU A 15 -59.63 3.33 2.86
CA GLU A 15 -59.35 4.38 1.87
C GLU A 15 -60.17 5.64 2.23
N PRO A 16 -59.67 6.86 1.95
CA PRO A 16 -60.39 7.65 0.94
C PRO A 16 -59.48 8.42 -0.02
N ALA A 17 -59.95 8.51 -1.25
CA ALA A 17 -59.52 9.43 -2.29
C ALA A 17 -59.67 10.90 -1.88
N ASP A 18 -58.71 11.76 -2.25
CA ASP A 18 -59.03 12.98 -3.00
C ASP A 18 -57.77 13.63 -3.60
N ARG A 19 -57.85 13.94 -4.89
CA ARG A 19 -56.93 14.84 -5.62
C ARG A 19 -57.39 16.27 -5.36
N PRO A 20 -56.46 17.25 -5.39
CA PRO A 20 -56.62 18.24 -6.46
C PRO A 20 -55.30 18.74 -7.09
N ALA A 21 -55.48 19.04 -8.38
CA ALA A 21 -54.92 20.14 -9.17
C ALA A 21 -53.40 20.33 -9.33
N ALA A 22 -53.04 20.39 -10.61
CA ALA A 22 -51.76 20.77 -11.18
C ALA A 22 -51.33 22.20 -10.83
N THR A 23 -50.02 22.42 -10.78
CA THR A 23 -49.42 23.70 -11.18
C THR A 23 -48.04 23.41 -11.78
N GLU A 24 -47.93 23.57 -13.10
CA GLU A 24 -46.65 23.71 -13.82
C GLU A 24 -45.92 24.97 -13.35
N PRO A 25 -44.58 24.96 -13.26
CA PRO A 25 -43.80 26.16 -13.49
C PRO A 25 -43.30 26.19 -14.94
N THR A 26 -43.85 27.15 -15.67
CA THR A 26 -43.48 27.60 -17.02
C THR A 26 -41.99 27.99 -17.11
N PRO A 27 -41.33 27.74 -18.25
CA PRO A 27 -39.95 28.16 -18.51
C PRO A 27 -39.85 29.68 -18.76
N SER A 28 -38.88 30.32 -18.11
CA SER A 28 -38.51 31.72 -18.37
C SER A 28 -37.38 31.81 -19.41
N ALA A 29 -37.67 32.47 -20.52
CA ALA A 29 -36.73 33.11 -21.45
C ALA A 29 -37.51 34.25 -22.16
N PRO A 30 -36.88 35.24 -22.84
CA PRO A 30 -35.56 35.88 -22.70
C PRO A 30 -35.64 37.45 -22.78
N ALA A 31 -34.45 38.11 -22.86
CA ALA A 31 -34.11 39.38 -23.58
C ALA A 31 -33.63 40.60 -22.74
N PRO A 32 -32.84 41.56 -23.29
CA PRO A 32 -31.78 41.47 -24.32
C PRO A 32 -30.48 42.32 -24.06
N ALA A 33 -29.45 42.05 -24.89
CA ALA A 33 -28.39 42.90 -25.48
C ALA A 33 -27.14 43.40 -24.67
N ASP A 34 -25.98 42.77 -24.99
CA ASP A 34 -24.66 43.27 -25.48
C ASP A 34 -24.32 44.79 -25.50
N PRO A 35 -23.03 45.24 -25.60
CA PRO A 35 -21.83 44.48 -26.00
C PRO A 35 -20.55 44.70 -25.16
N GLU A 36 -19.64 43.72 -25.16
CA GLU A 36 -18.28 43.94 -25.68
C GLU A 36 -17.56 42.61 -25.95
N GLN A 37 -17.07 42.54 -27.19
CA GLN A 37 -16.44 41.40 -27.82
C GLN A 37 -14.95 41.33 -27.43
N THR A 38 -14.42 40.12 -27.23
CA THR A 38 -13.17 39.78 -27.93
C THR A 38 -13.16 38.30 -28.26
N VAL A 39 -13.29 38.04 -29.56
CA VAL A 39 -13.19 36.75 -30.23
C VAL A 39 -11.71 36.43 -30.39
N VAL A 40 -11.28 35.22 -30.01
CA VAL A 40 -10.19 34.56 -30.73
C VAL A 40 -10.68 33.19 -31.19
N GLU A 41 -10.72 33.13 -32.51
CA GLU A 41 -11.06 32.08 -33.46
C GLU A 41 -10.66 30.64 -33.06
N GLN A 42 -11.64 29.74 -33.08
CA GLN A 42 -11.47 28.29 -33.19
C GLN A 42 -11.86 27.89 -34.62
N PRO A 43 -11.06 27.12 -35.36
CA PRO A 43 -11.53 26.46 -36.57
C PRO A 43 -12.25 25.16 -36.20
N ALA A 44 -13.46 24.98 -36.74
CA ALA A 44 -14.29 23.79 -36.58
C ALA A 44 -14.21 22.87 -37.81
N ALA A 45 -14.02 21.57 -37.57
CA ALA A 45 -14.59 20.40 -38.26
C ALA A 45 -14.01 19.16 -37.53
N ASP A 46 -14.72 18.08 -37.20
CA ASP A 46 -15.82 17.44 -37.89
C ASP A 46 -16.65 16.55 -36.93
N ARG A 47 -17.85 16.15 -37.36
CA ARG A 47 -18.87 15.41 -36.58
C ARG A 47 -18.53 13.93 -36.37
N GLY A 48 -18.86 13.38 -35.18
CA GLY A 48 -18.96 11.91 -35.00
C GLY A 48 -19.24 11.37 -33.58
N LEU A 49 -20.53 11.30 -33.22
CA LEU A 49 -21.24 10.36 -32.30
C LEU A 49 -20.78 10.12 -30.82
N PRO A 50 -21.74 9.69 -29.96
CA PRO A 50 -21.64 9.81 -28.50
C PRO A 50 -21.09 8.53 -27.85
N ARG A 51 -20.42 8.67 -26.70
CA ARG A 51 -20.55 7.76 -25.53
C ARG A 51 -19.65 8.20 -24.39
N ALA A 52 -20.26 8.16 -23.20
CA ALA A 52 -19.65 8.02 -21.89
C ALA A 52 -18.58 9.07 -21.54
N ALA A 53 -19.01 10.09 -20.80
CA ALA A 53 -18.15 10.76 -19.85
C ALA A 53 -17.70 9.72 -18.82
N GLY A 54 -16.56 9.07 -19.09
CA GLY A 54 -15.84 8.28 -18.10
C GLY A 54 -15.30 9.27 -17.07
N VAL A 55 -15.87 9.24 -15.87
CA VAL A 55 -15.32 9.96 -14.72
C VAL A 55 -13.95 9.33 -14.46
N ALA A 56 -12.88 10.06 -14.79
CA ALA A 56 -11.53 9.69 -14.42
C ALA A 56 -11.37 9.91 -12.91
N LEU A 57 -11.65 8.87 -12.12
CA LEU A 57 -11.38 8.87 -10.69
C LEU A 57 -9.91 8.50 -10.50
N SER A 58 -9.03 9.49 -10.40
CA SER A 58 -7.66 9.26 -9.95
C SER A 58 -7.71 8.99 -8.44
N VAL A 59 -7.45 7.75 -8.03
CA VAL A 59 -7.34 7.43 -6.61
C VAL A 59 -5.93 7.79 -6.16
N ALA A 60 -5.82 8.79 -5.29
CA ALA A 60 -4.60 9.13 -4.60
C ALA A 60 -4.53 8.32 -3.30
N VAL A 61 -3.60 7.37 -3.23
CA VAL A 61 -3.32 6.62 -2.01
C VAL A 61 -2.48 7.50 -1.09
N LEU A 62 -2.96 7.76 0.13
CA LEU A 62 -2.24 8.50 1.15
C LEU A 62 -1.86 7.52 2.26
N LEU A 63 -0.61 7.07 2.27
CA LEU A 63 -0.10 6.19 3.33
C LEU A 63 -0.11 6.93 4.67
N ALA A 64 -0.92 6.46 5.61
CA ALA A 64 -0.75 6.74 7.02
C ALA A 64 0.31 5.78 7.57
N VAL A 65 1.55 6.26 7.71
CA VAL A 65 2.64 5.51 8.36
C VAL A 65 2.39 5.47 9.87
N THR A 66 1.56 4.54 10.33
CA THR A 66 1.43 4.23 11.75
C THR A 66 2.55 3.28 12.15
N ALA A 67 3.67 3.86 12.57
CA ALA A 67 4.76 3.13 13.21
C ALA A 67 4.30 2.62 14.58
N THR A 68 3.72 1.42 14.64
CA THR A 68 3.54 0.68 15.89
C THR A 68 4.79 -0.13 16.20
N SER A 69 5.66 0.38 17.08
CA SER A 69 6.29 -0.40 18.16
C SER A 69 7.21 0.45 19.06
N ALA A 70 6.95 0.33 20.37
CA ALA A 70 7.75 0.72 21.54
C ALA A 70 7.80 2.20 21.95
N ALA A 71 7.32 2.46 23.17
CA ALA A 71 7.14 3.76 23.81
C ALA A 71 8.36 4.70 23.69
N VAL A 72 8.17 5.82 22.99
CA VAL A 72 9.01 7.00 23.17
C VAL A 72 8.43 7.79 24.34
N THR A 73 9.09 7.72 25.50
CA THR A 73 8.84 8.65 26.60
C THR A 73 9.26 10.05 26.16
N VAL A 74 8.29 10.87 25.78
CA VAL A 74 8.50 12.30 25.55
C VAL A 74 8.61 12.98 26.91
N ALA A 75 9.83 13.33 27.31
CA ALA A 75 10.04 14.18 28.47
C ALA A 75 9.72 15.63 28.09
N VAL A 76 8.61 16.15 28.64
CA VAL A 76 8.27 17.59 28.63
C VAL A 76 8.75 18.18 29.95
N GLY A 77 9.65 19.16 29.90
CA GLY A 77 10.32 19.70 31.09
C GLY A 77 9.51 20.73 31.89
N LYS A 78 9.87 20.88 33.18
CA LYS A 78 9.78 22.13 33.95
C LYS A 78 10.83 22.13 35.07
N PRO A 79 11.54 23.24 35.34
CA PRO A 79 12.64 23.29 36.32
C PRO A 79 12.13 23.62 37.73
N ASP A 80 12.62 22.93 38.78
CA ASP A 80 13.47 23.46 39.85
C ASP A 80 13.71 22.40 40.98
N ARG A 81 14.91 22.50 41.57
CA ARG A 81 15.48 21.98 42.82
C ARG A 81 15.56 20.48 43.23
N ALA A 82 16.83 20.06 43.26
CA ALA A 82 17.58 19.40 44.34
C ALA A 82 17.23 17.95 44.75
N ALA A 83 18.13 17.01 44.44
CA ALA A 83 19.17 16.59 45.38
C ALA A 83 20.23 15.68 44.70
N HIS A 84 21.44 15.81 45.23
CA HIS A 84 22.69 15.03 45.15
C HIS A 84 22.57 13.58 44.64
N VAL A 85 23.60 13.00 43.99
CA VAL A 85 24.76 12.40 44.69
C VAL A 85 26.00 12.24 43.78
N ALA A 86 27.14 12.63 44.38
CA ALA A 86 28.55 12.21 44.25
C ALA A 86 29.28 12.24 42.89
N ALA A 87 30.32 13.07 42.88
CA ALA A 87 31.39 13.13 41.90
C ALA A 87 32.70 12.51 42.45
N ALA A 88 33.58 12.18 41.49
CA ALA A 88 35.05 12.12 41.54
C ALA A 88 35.71 10.85 42.17
N PRO A 89 36.93 10.43 41.72
CA PRO A 89 37.98 11.27 41.13
C PRO A 89 38.71 10.75 39.87
N ALA A 90 39.43 11.68 39.24
CA ALA A 90 40.46 11.44 38.22
C ALA A 90 41.78 10.92 38.83
N PRO A 91 42.67 10.36 38.00
CA PRO A 91 44.09 10.63 38.16
C PRO A 91 44.82 10.97 36.85
N ALA A 92 46.05 11.44 37.07
CA ALA A 92 46.87 12.29 36.23
C ALA A 92 47.69 11.58 35.13
N THR A 93 48.24 12.42 34.25
CA THR A 93 49.31 12.14 33.28
C THR A 93 50.62 11.64 33.92
N SER A 94 51.28 10.68 33.26
CA SER A 94 52.73 10.44 33.31
C SER A 94 53.20 9.82 31.99
N ALA A 95 54.33 10.28 31.48
CA ALA A 95 54.98 9.82 30.25
C ALA A 95 56.09 8.79 30.52
N SER A 96 56.27 7.81 29.62
CA SER A 96 57.56 7.39 29.01
C SER A 96 57.59 5.91 28.54
N ALA A 97 58.06 5.78 27.29
CA ALA A 97 58.95 4.77 26.69
C ALA A 97 58.65 3.24 26.73
N SER A 98 58.46 2.72 25.51
CA SER A 98 59.13 1.57 24.85
C SER A 98 59.30 0.23 25.59
N ALA A 99 58.57 -0.79 25.12
CA ALA A 99 59.10 -2.14 24.95
C ALA A 99 58.24 -2.90 23.91
N SER A 100 58.90 -3.41 22.87
CA SER A 100 58.35 -4.32 21.87
C SER A 100 58.06 -5.67 22.52
N ALA A 101 56.82 -6.17 22.43
CA ALA A 101 56.44 -7.51 22.86
C ALA A 101 55.46 -8.16 21.87
N SER A 102 55.82 -9.39 21.52
CA SER A 102 55.27 -10.37 20.58
C SER A 102 53.73 -10.40 20.38
N PRO A 103 53.23 -10.70 19.16
CA PRO A 103 51.79 -10.82 18.91
C PRO A 103 51.17 -12.01 19.66
N SER A 104 50.16 -11.71 20.47
CA SER A 104 49.25 -12.70 21.08
C SER A 104 48.40 -13.38 19.99
N PRO A 105 48.14 -14.70 20.05
CA PRO A 105 47.28 -15.37 19.09
C PRO A 105 45.86 -14.80 19.15
N SER A 106 45.36 -14.37 17.99
CA SER A 106 43.97 -13.99 17.76
C SER A 106 43.05 -15.19 18.08
N PRO A 107 42.10 -15.12 19.03
CA PRO A 107 41.00 -16.07 19.09
C PRO A 107 40.36 -16.27 17.72
N THR A 108 40.37 -17.51 17.27
CA THR A 108 39.65 -18.00 16.10
C THR A 108 38.14 -17.75 16.30
N PRO A 109 37.45 -16.99 15.43
CA PRO A 109 36.00 -17.02 15.37
C PRO A 109 35.43 -18.44 15.47
N THR A 110 34.69 -18.68 16.56
CA THR A 110 33.82 -19.85 16.69
C THR A 110 32.82 -19.81 15.55
N PRO A 111 32.77 -20.80 14.63
CA PRO A 111 31.71 -20.88 13.63
C PRO A 111 30.33 -20.74 14.28
N THR A 112 29.61 -19.69 13.87
CA THR A 112 28.18 -19.55 14.15
C THR A 112 27.46 -20.73 13.51
N PRO A 113 26.68 -21.51 14.28
CA PRO A 113 25.93 -22.60 13.70
C PRO A 113 24.98 -22.07 12.61
N PRO A 114 24.81 -22.81 11.49
CA PRO A 114 23.90 -22.40 10.44
C PRO A 114 22.50 -22.23 11.02
N PRO A 115 21.73 -21.22 10.58
CA PRO A 115 20.37 -21.04 11.04
C PRO A 115 19.53 -22.29 10.71
N PRO A 116 18.56 -22.64 11.55
CA PRO A 116 17.67 -23.75 11.27
C PRO A 116 16.92 -23.51 9.94
N PRO A 117 16.65 -24.58 9.15
CA PRO A 117 15.95 -24.45 7.88
C PRO A 117 14.56 -23.87 8.13
N ARG A 118 14.17 -22.88 7.32
CA ARG A 118 12.82 -22.30 7.38
C ARG A 118 11.82 -23.35 6.88
N PRO A 119 10.67 -23.55 7.55
CA PRO A 119 9.64 -24.46 7.04
C PRO A 119 9.25 -24.06 5.62
N ALA A 120 9.20 -25.05 4.73
CA ALA A 120 8.76 -24.85 3.35
C ALA A 120 7.27 -24.51 3.35
N SER A 121 6.88 -23.49 2.58
CA SER A 121 5.48 -23.16 2.38
C SER A 121 4.73 -24.36 1.79
N THR A 122 3.57 -24.69 2.35
CA THR A 122 2.67 -25.72 1.81
C THR A 122 1.62 -25.15 0.87
N LEU A 123 1.65 -23.83 0.65
CA LEU A 123 0.76 -23.14 -0.25
C LEU A 123 0.97 -23.60 -1.69
N GLN A 124 -0.11 -23.58 -2.45
CA GLN A 124 -0.12 -23.99 -3.85
C GLN A 124 -0.73 -22.88 -4.70
N GLY A 125 -0.07 -22.58 -5.80
CA GLY A 125 -0.56 -21.69 -6.84
C GLY A 125 -0.10 -22.21 -8.20
N SER A 126 -0.79 -21.80 -9.25
CA SER A 126 -0.35 -22.05 -10.62
C SER A 126 -0.67 -20.87 -11.51
N VAL A 127 0.13 -20.72 -12.56
CA VAL A 127 -0.04 -19.69 -13.58
C VAL A 127 -0.28 -20.37 -14.90
N SER A 128 -1.32 -19.96 -15.60
CA SER A 128 -1.64 -20.46 -16.95
C SER A 128 -2.19 -19.32 -17.77
N ASP A 129 -1.57 -19.01 -18.92
CA ASP A 129 -1.97 -17.93 -19.82
C ASP A 129 -2.19 -16.57 -19.10
N GLY A 130 -1.33 -16.25 -18.13
CA GLY A 130 -1.44 -15.04 -17.32
C GLY A 130 -2.67 -15.00 -16.41
N LYS A 131 -3.18 -16.17 -16.00
CA LYS A 131 -4.18 -16.32 -14.94
C LYS A 131 -3.55 -17.01 -13.73
N HIS A 132 -3.69 -16.41 -12.56
CA HIS A 132 -3.18 -16.94 -11.31
C HIS A 132 -4.29 -17.66 -10.56
N SER A 133 -4.09 -18.96 -10.31
CA SER A 133 -5.04 -19.80 -9.57
C SER A 133 -4.42 -20.34 -8.28
N GLY A 134 -5.27 -20.81 -7.37
CA GLY A 134 -4.85 -21.26 -6.04
C GLY A 134 -4.71 -20.11 -5.05
N ASP A 135 -3.91 -20.34 -4.01
CA ASP A 135 -3.68 -19.40 -2.92
C ASP A 135 -2.74 -18.28 -3.39
N LEU A 136 -3.24 -17.04 -3.42
CA LEU A 136 -2.49 -15.89 -3.90
C LEU A 136 -1.19 -15.65 -3.11
N ARG A 137 -1.13 -16.08 -1.83
CA ARG A 137 0.07 -15.95 -1.00
C ARG A 137 1.25 -16.79 -1.50
N TYR A 138 0.99 -17.79 -2.32
CA TYR A 138 2.04 -18.57 -2.99
C TYR A 138 2.94 -17.67 -3.84
N PHE A 139 2.37 -16.62 -4.44
CA PHE A 139 3.08 -15.72 -5.34
C PHE A 139 3.72 -14.51 -4.64
N LEU A 140 3.50 -14.35 -3.32
CA LEU A 140 4.10 -13.24 -2.57
C LEU A 140 5.62 -13.34 -2.54
N LEU A 141 6.28 -12.18 -2.63
CA LEU A 141 7.71 -12.03 -2.52
C LEU A 141 8.29 -12.88 -1.38
N PRO A 142 9.17 -13.85 -1.68
CA PRO A 142 9.79 -14.66 -0.65
C PRO A 142 10.59 -13.79 0.30
N VAL A 143 10.45 -14.08 1.59
CA VAL A 143 11.23 -13.40 2.63
C VAL A 143 12.68 -13.88 2.51
N PRO A 144 13.66 -12.99 2.32
CA PRO A 144 15.05 -13.40 2.20
C PRO A 144 15.61 -13.92 3.54
N ASP A 145 16.71 -14.68 3.48
CA ASP A 145 17.33 -15.31 4.66
C ASP A 145 17.78 -14.31 5.73
N ASN A 146 18.10 -13.09 5.31
CA ASN A 146 18.51 -11.98 6.16
C ASN A 146 17.33 -11.09 6.60
N ALA A 147 16.10 -11.58 6.53
CA ALA A 147 14.91 -10.85 6.96
C ALA A 147 14.00 -11.68 7.86
N ASP A 148 13.29 -10.95 8.72
CA ASP A 148 12.33 -11.50 9.67
C ASP A 148 10.92 -11.03 9.25
N PRO A 149 9.99 -11.96 8.96
CA PRO A 149 8.63 -11.60 8.55
C PRO A 149 7.82 -11.07 9.72
N TYR A 150 6.87 -10.20 9.41
CA TYR A 150 5.80 -9.86 10.33
C TYR A 150 4.66 -10.88 10.20
N GLY A 151 4.31 -11.50 11.32
CA GLY A 151 3.31 -12.57 11.33
C GLY A 151 3.81 -13.83 10.63
N SER A 152 2.95 -14.41 9.78
CA SER A 152 3.27 -15.66 9.08
C SER A 152 4.33 -15.43 7.99
N PRO A 153 5.34 -16.32 7.86
CA PRO A 153 6.28 -16.28 6.74
C PRO A 153 5.60 -16.49 5.38
N ASP A 154 4.41 -17.11 5.38
CA ASP A 154 3.57 -17.28 4.19
C ASP A 154 2.78 -16.02 3.84
N GLY A 155 2.75 -14.98 4.69
CA GLY A 155 1.86 -13.83 4.53
C GLY A 155 0.40 -14.15 4.88
N ALA A 156 -0.48 -13.20 4.59
CA ALA A 156 -1.90 -13.27 4.94
C ALA A 156 -2.77 -12.89 3.74
N MET A 157 -4.00 -13.43 3.70
CA MET A 157 -5.04 -12.84 2.87
C MET A 157 -5.46 -11.51 3.49
N LEU A 158 -5.70 -10.51 2.66
CA LEU A 158 -6.15 -9.19 3.10
C LEU A 158 -7.67 -9.14 2.99
N SER A 159 -8.32 -8.70 4.07
CA SER A 159 -9.73 -8.37 4.05
C SER A 159 -9.95 -7.04 3.34
N THR A 160 -11.20 -6.76 2.96
CA THR A 160 -11.55 -5.44 2.42
C THR A 160 -11.28 -4.32 3.44
N ASP A 161 -11.40 -4.59 4.74
CA ASP A 161 -11.07 -3.62 5.80
C ASP A 161 -9.56 -3.35 5.86
N ASP A 162 -8.72 -4.38 5.70
CA ASP A 162 -7.26 -4.22 5.62
C ASP A 162 -6.84 -3.41 4.38
N LEU A 163 -7.58 -3.54 3.29
CA LEU A 163 -7.39 -2.71 2.09
C LEU A 163 -7.86 -1.29 2.34
N GLN A 164 -9.03 -1.09 2.95
CA GLN A 164 -9.59 0.24 3.24
C GLN A 164 -8.68 1.06 4.16
N ALA A 165 -8.06 0.43 5.15
CA ALA A 165 -7.13 1.07 6.08
C ALA A 165 -5.89 1.71 5.42
N GLN A 166 -5.63 1.40 4.15
CA GLN A 166 -4.51 1.96 3.38
C GLN A 166 -4.87 3.22 2.59
N TYR A 167 -6.16 3.54 2.52
CA TYR A 167 -6.69 4.67 1.77
C TYR A 167 -7.28 5.68 2.76
N ASN A 168 -7.43 6.93 2.32
CA ASN A 168 -8.19 7.90 3.09
C ASN A 168 -9.65 7.43 3.23
N ASP A 169 -10.27 7.73 4.36
CA ASP A 169 -11.69 7.43 4.64
C ASP A 169 -12.65 8.04 3.59
N SER A 170 -12.20 9.04 2.81
CA SER A 170 -12.96 9.63 1.71
C SER A 170 -13.05 8.76 0.46
N VAL A 171 -12.28 7.67 0.38
CA VAL A 171 -12.27 6.74 -0.74
C VAL A 171 -12.92 5.44 -0.27
N ASP A 172 -14.03 5.06 -0.89
CA ASP A 172 -14.59 3.71 -0.72
C ASP A 172 -13.80 2.73 -1.59
N ILE A 173 -12.78 2.09 -1.00
CA ILE A 173 -11.92 1.18 -1.77
C ILE A 173 -12.69 -0.05 -2.23
N LYS A 174 -13.71 -0.46 -1.48
CA LYS A 174 -14.54 -1.61 -1.81
C LYS A 174 -15.26 -1.35 -3.12
N GLU A 175 -15.95 -0.22 -3.23
CA GLU A 175 -16.67 0.15 -4.45
C GLU A 175 -15.71 0.25 -5.65
N VAL A 176 -14.54 0.87 -5.46
CA VAL A 176 -13.50 0.95 -6.50
C VAL A 176 -13.05 -0.44 -6.93
N LEU A 177 -12.63 -1.31 -6.01
CA LEU A 177 -12.18 -2.66 -6.32
C LEU A 177 -13.26 -3.51 -6.99
N ASP A 178 -14.50 -3.42 -6.52
CA ASP A 178 -15.64 -4.13 -7.10
C ASP A 178 -15.90 -3.67 -8.54
N SER A 179 -15.77 -2.37 -8.85
CA SER A 179 -15.92 -1.83 -10.22
C SER A 179 -14.89 -2.37 -11.22
N TRP A 180 -13.70 -2.74 -10.72
CA TRP A 180 -12.64 -3.37 -11.51
C TRP A 180 -12.75 -4.90 -11.51
N GLY A 181 -13.70 -5.51 -10.78
CA GLY A 181 -13.86 -6.96 -10.75
C GLY A 181 -12.76 -7.66 -9.95
N PHE A 182 -12.35 -7.04 -8.83
CA PHE A 182 -11.50 -7.62 -7.81
C PHE A 182 -12.00 -9.00 -7.33
N LYS A 183 -11.07 -9.83 -6.87
CA LYS A 183 -11.34 -11.19 -6.37
C LYS A 183 -10.85 -11.39 -4.96
N ASP A 184 -9.57 -11.20 -4.75
CA ASP A 184 -8.92 -11.31 -3.45
C ASP A 184 -7.58 -10.59 -3.47
N ALA A 185 -7.04 -10.40 -2.27
CA ALA A 185 -5.73 -9.80 -2.07
C ALA A 185 -4.96 -10.56 -1.00
N ALA A 186 -3.64 -10.48 -1.10
CA ALA A 186 -2.72 -11.08 -0.16
C ALA A 186 -1.55 -10.14 0.09
N GLY A 187 -0.99 -10.18 1.30
CA GLY A 187 0.12 -9.31 1.69
C GLY A 187 1.15 -10.03 2.54
N ARG A 188 2.39 -9.57 2.43
CA ARG A 188 3.49 -9.97 3.32
C ARG A 188 4.40 -8.78 3.58
N THR A 189 4.70 -8.58 4.86
CA THR A 189 5.68 -7.60 5.30
C THR A 189 6.84 -8.31 5.98
N TYR A 190 8.07 -7.86 5.73
CA TYR A 190 9.25 -8.33 6.43
C TYR A 190 10.23 -7.19 6.64
N ARG A 191 10.99 -7.29 7.73
CA ARG A 191 12.08 -6.35 8.04
C ARG A 191 13.42 -7.02 7.77
N LEU A 192 14.31 -6.35 7.06
CA LEU A 192 15.68 -6.81 6.93
C LEU A 192 16.40 -6.72 8.28
N ARG A 193 17.39 -7.59 8.49
CA ARG A 193 18.23 -7.59 9.69
C ARG A 193 19.15 -6.39 9.81
N ASP A 194 19.19 -5.51 8.81
CA ASP A 194 19.80 -4.19 8.95
C ASP A 194 19.04 -3.29 9.95
N GLY A 195 17.81 -3.65 10.31
CA GLY A 195 16.95 -2.91 11.24
C GLY A 195 16.44 -1.58 10.69
N LYS A 196 16.68 -1.30 9.41
CA LYS A 196 16.43 0.00 8.77
C LYS A 196 15.54 -0.12 7.54
N THR A 197 15.44 -1.31 6.96
CA THR A 197 14.67 -1.57 5.76
C THR A 197 13.49 -2.48 6.06
N GLU A 198 12.31 -2.05 5.67
CA GLU A 198 11.09 -2.84 5.69
C GLU A 198 10.55 -2.96 4.26
N VAL A 199 10.09 -4.15 3.91
CA VAL A 199 9.50 -4.42 2.60
C VAL A 199 8.12 -5.02 2.79
N ARG A 200 7.14 -4.44 2.11
CA ARG A 200 5.78 -4.95 2.00
C ARG A 200 5.52 -5.31 0.54
N SER A 201 5.14 -6.57 0.30
CA SER A 201 4.52 -7.00 -0.95
C SER A 201 3.01 -7.13 -0.74
N GLU A 202 2.24 -6.58 -1.66
CA GLU A 202 0.80 -6.73 -1.72
C GLU A 202 0.37 -7.13 -3.14
N LEU A 203 -0.46 -8.17 -3.23
CA LEU A 203 -1.03 -8.68 -4.46
C LEU A 203 -2.54 -8.46 -4.45
N LYS A 204 -3.09 -8.00 -5.57
CA LYS A 204 -4.53 -7.85 -5.79
C LYS A 204 -4.91 -8.59 -7.07
N ARG A 205 -5.72 -9.64 -6.96
CA ARG A 205 -6.17 -10.44 -8.11
C ARG A 205 -7.51 -9.92 -8.62
N PHE A 206 -7.62 -9.84 -9.94
CA PHE A 206 -8.81 -9.40 -10.66
C PHE A 206 -9.34 -10.54 -11.53
N GLY A 207 -10.59 -10.46 -11.95
CA GLY A 207 -11.17 -11.49 -12.82
C GLY A 207 -10.53 -11.55 -14.21
N ARG A 208 -9.87 -10.48 -14.66
CA ARG A 208 -9.30 -10.35 -16.01
C ARG A 208 -8.05 -9.46 -16.04
N THR A 209 -7.22 -9.67 -17.05
CA THR A 209 -5.96 -8.93 -17.27
C THR A 209 -6.18 -7.46 -17.60
N ASP A 210 -7.15 -7.13 -18.45
CA ASP A 210 -7.48 -5.74 -18.78
C ASP A 210 -8.02 -4.97 -17.58
N ARG A 211 -8.64 -5.67 -16.63
CA ARG A 211 -9.12 -5.08 -15.38
C ARG A 211 -7.99 -4.80 -14.40
N ALA A 212 -7.07 -5.75 -14.24
CA ALA A 212 -5.85 -5.53 -13.47
C ALA A 212 -5.04 -4.36 -14.04
N GLN A 213 -4.84 -4.33 -15.38
CA GLN A 213 -4.16 -3.24 -16.06
C GLN A 213 -4.88 -1.91 -15.86
N GLY A 214 -6.20 -1.87 -16.07
CA GLY A 214 -7.00 -0.66 -15.89
C GLY A 214 -6.93 -0.11 -14.45
N PHE A 215 -6.98 -0.98 -13.44
CA PHE A 215 -6.80 -0.59 -12.05
C PHE A 215 -5.40 0.02 -11.81
N ALA A 216 -4.33 -0.63 -12.27
CA ALA A 216 -2.96 -0.13 -12.13
C ALA A 216 -2.73 1.20 -12.88
N ASP A 217 -3.31 1.37 -14.06
CA ASP A 217 -3.21 2.60 -14.84
C ASP A 217 -3.86 3.80 -14.15
N HIS A 218 -4.94 3.56 -13.38
CA HIS A 218 -5.67 4.58 -12.61
C HIS A 218 -5.21 4.71 -11.15
N SER A 219 -4.24 3.90 -10.72
CA SER A 219 -3.65 3.98 -9.40
C SER A 219 -2.47 4.95 -9.42
N SER A 220 -2.45 5.89 -8.48
CA SER A 220 -1.43 6.93 -8.40
C SER A 220 -1.17 7.36 -6.96
N TYR A 221 -0.01 7.97 -6.75
CA TYR A 221 0.31 8.63 -5.49
C TYR A 221 0.62 10.11 -5.74
N SER A 222 0.74 10.87 -4.65
CA SER A 222 0.99 12.31 -4.67
C SER A 222 2.39 12.74 -5.13
N SER A 223 3.25 11.80 -5.54
CA SER A 223 4.62 12.05 -6.03
C SER A 223 4.71 11.75 -7.52
N ASP A 224 5.68 12.34 -8.20
CA ASP A 224 5.95 12.04 -9.61
C ASP A 224 6.36 10.57 -9.78
N SER A 225 5.80 9.93 -10.81
CA SER A 225 6.15 8.56 -11.15
C SER A 225 7.47 8.50 -11.92
N PHE A 226 8.18 7.38 -11.80
CA PHE A 226 9.31 7.00 -12.66
C PHE A 226 9.16 5.56 -13.16
N ASP A 227 9.82 5.23 -14.26
CA ASP A 227 9.82 3.87 -14.79
C ASP A 227 10.66 2.94 -13.92
N ILE A 228 10.19 1.69 -13.77
CA ILE A 228 10.94 0.63 -13.09
C ILE A 228 11.87 -0.06 -14.10
N ASP A 229 13.19 0.07 -13.90
CA ASP A 229 14.14 -0.58 -14.78
C ASP A 229 13.97 -2.10 -14.77
N GLY A 230 14.01 -2.70 -15.97
CA GLY A 230 13.82 -4.12 -16.16
C GLY A 230 12.39 -4.63 -15.95
N VAL A 231 11.39 -3.78 -15.68
CA VAL A 231 9.97 -4.16 -15.53
C VAL A 231 9.07 -3.26 -16.37
N SER A 232 8.67 -3.73 -17.55
CA SER A 232 7.79 -2.99 -18.45
C SER A 232 6.42 -2.70 -17.82
N ASN A 233 5.86 -1.52 -18.11
CA ASN A 233 4.55 -1.06 -17.65
C ASN A 233 4.38 -0.99 -16.12
N ALA A 234 5.48 -0.93 -15.37
CA ALA A 234 5.46 -0.68 -13.94
C ALA A 234 5.86 0.77 -13.64
N LYS A 235 5.25 1.35 -12.62
CA LYS A 235 5.48 2.73 -12.16
C LYS A 235 6.05 2.69 -10.76
N GLY A 236 7.08 3.49 -10.51
CA GLY A 236 7.68 3.72 -9.20
C GLY A 236 7.38 5.13 -8.69
N TYR A 237 7.30 5.27 -7.38
CA TYR A 237 7.10 6.52 -6.66
C TYR A 237 8.13 6.59 -5.53
N ILE A 238 8.63 7.80 -5.27
CA ILE A 238 9.63 8.03 -4.22
C ILE A 238 9.15 9.12 -3.27
N PHE A 239 9.23 8.83 -1.98
CA PHE A 239 8.89 9.72 -0.88
C PHE A 239 10.12 9.89 -0.01
N LYS A 240 10.80 11.03 -0.18
CA LYS A 240 11.96 11.35 0.64
C LYS A 240 11.51 11.89 2.00
N PRO A 241 12.16 11.48 3.09
CA PRO A 241 11.84 12.03 4.40
C PRO A 241 12.30 13.48 4.48
N LYS A 242 11.62 14.29 5.30
CA LYS A 242 12.04 15.69 5.56
C LYS A 242 13.36 15.78 6.33
N GLN A 243 13.74 14.72 7.04
CA GLN A 243 14.97 14.62 7.81
C GLN A 243 15.55 13.22 7.66
N GLN A 244 16.88 13.10 7.58
CA GLN A 244 17.56 11.81 7.41
C GLN A 244 17.32 10.80 8.54
N ALA A 245 16.89 11.26 9.73
CA ALA A 245 16.53 10.40 10.85
C ALA A 245 15.19 9.68 10.66
N TYR A 246 14.33 10.14 9.74
CA TYR A 246 13.02 9.58 9.46
C TYR A 246 13.04 8.61 8.28
N THR A 247 11.94 7.88 8.11
CA THR A 247 11.75 6.88 7.07
C THR A 247 11.34 7.52 5.74
N GLY A 248 12.08 7.21 4.69
CA GLY A 248 11.63 7.38 3.31
C GLY A 248 10.95 6.13 2.78
N ALA A 249 10.19 6.27 1.69
CA ALA A 249 9.50 5.16 1.06
C ALA A 249 9.70 5.16 -0.46
N LEU A 250 9.76 3.95 -1.02
CA LEU A 250 9.63 3.67 -2.45
C LEU A 250 8.41 2.80 -2.63
N ILE A 251 7.57 3.13 -3.61
CA ILE A 251 6.39 2.33 -3.94
C ILE A 251 6.43 2.00 -5.41
N GLY A 252 6.27 0.73 -5.76
CA GLY A 252 6.18 0.27 -7.14
C GLY A 252 4.86 -0.41 -7.38
N ILE A 253 4.18 -0.07 -8.48
CA ILE A 253 2.97 -0.76 -8.95
C ILE A 253 3.30 -1.41 -10.30
N GLY A 254 2.95 -2.67 -10.46
CA GLY A 254 3.04 -3.39 -11.72
C GLY A 254 1.91 -4.38 -11.92
N VAL A 255 1.86 -4.98 -13.10
CA VAL A 255 0.84 -5.97 -13.48
C VAL A 255 1.49 -7.20 -14.11
N VAL A 256 1.07 -8.39 -13.69
CA VAL A 256 1.35 -9.65 -14.37
C VAL A 256 0.03 -10.39 -14.52
N GLY A 257 -0.41 -10.61 -15.75
CA GLY A 257 -1.64 -11.36 -16.00
C GLY A 257 -2.86 -10.68 -15.37
N ASP A 258 -3.56 -11.38 -14.49
CA ASP A 258 -4.73 -10.91 -13.74
C ASP A 258 -4.40 -10.37 -12.34
N VAL A 259 -3.13 -10.17 -12.01
CA VAL A 259 -2.67 -9.68 -10.71
C VAL A 259 -1.98 -8.33 -10.84
N VAL A 260 -2.41 -7.37 -10.01
CA VAL A 260 -1.67 -6.14 -9.72
C VAL A 260 -0.82 -6.41 -8.49
N TYR A 261 0.46 -6.05 -8.55
CA TYR A 261 1.37 -6.16 -7.42
C TYR A 261 1.92 -4.78 -7.05
N GLU A 262 1.98 -4.56 -5.75
CA GLU A 262 2.50 -3.34 -5.15
C GLU A 262 3.62 -3.71 -4.19
N ILE A 263 4.80 -3.14 -4.40
CA ILE A 263 5.94 -3.29 -3.50
C ILE A 263 6.19 -1.94 -2.84
N THR A 264 6.13 -1.91 -1.51
CA THR A 264 6.58 -0.77 -0.72
C THR A 264 7.90 -1.14 -0.04
N VAL A 265 8.93 -0.32 -0.23
CA VAL A 265 10.21 -0.41 0.47
C VAL A 265 10.37 0.84 1.32
N GLU A 266 10.34 0.66 2.64
CA GLU A 266 10.61 1.70 3.60
C GLU A 266 12.06 1.61 4.08
N VAL A 267 12.76 2.73 4.10
CA VAL A 267 14.15 2.81 4.57
C VAL A 267 14.38 4.03 5.43
N GLN A 268 15.23 3.90 6.45
CA GLN A 268 15.68 5.07 7.21
C GLN A 268 16.59 5.96 6.33
N GLY A 269 16.23 7.24 6.21
CA GLY A 269 16.92 8.22 5.38
C GLY A 269 16.43 8.24 3.93
N ASP A 270 17.29 8.71 3.02
CA ASP A 270 16.94 8.83 1.61
C ASP A 270 16.91 7.46 0.90
N PRO A 271 15.78 7.11 0.23
CA PRO A 271 15.68 5.85 -0.50
C PRO A 271 16.46 5.82 -1.82
N ASP A 272 17.11 4.67 -2.07
CA ASP A 272 17.72 4.33 -3.36
C ASP A 272 16.74 3.51 -4.23
N LYS A 273 16.43 4.02 -5.42
CA LYS A 273 15.53 3.38 -6.39
C LYS A 273 15.93 1.96 -6.74
N ALA A 274 17.22 1.62 -6.69
CA ALA A 274 17.71 0.28 -6.99
C ALA A 274 17.07 -0.79 -6.08
N LEU A 275 16.74 -0.44 -4.83
CA LEU A 275 16.06 -1.34 -3.89
C LEU A 275 14.66 -1.73 -4.40
N LEU A 276 13.93 -0.77 -4.96
CA LEU A 276 12.61 -1.03 -5.53
C LEU A 276 12.71 -1.82 -6.84
N PHE A 277 13.66 -1.48 -7.71
CA PHE A 277 13.84 -2.18 -9.00
C PHE A 277 14.08 -3.68 -8.81
N ASP A 278 14.99 -4.05 -7.90
CA ASP A 278 15.26 -5.45 -7.61
C ASP A 278 14.02 -6.18 -7.06
N ALA A 279 13.32 -5.58 -6.08
CA ALA A 279 12.15 -6.18 -5.48
C ALA A 279 10.99 -6.35 -6.48
N MET A 280 10.73 -5.34 -7.32
CA MET A 280 9.71 -5.40 -8.38
C MET A 280 10.03 -6.48 -9.41
N LYS A 281 11.30 -6.62 -9.81
CA LYS A 281 11.74 -7.65 -10.75
C LYS A 281 11.52 -9.06 -10.18
N ARG A 282 11.91 -9.28 -8.92
CA ARG A 282 11.70 -10.56 -8.23
C ARG A 282 10.22 -10.89 -8.10
N GLU A 283 9.37 -9.92 -7.78
CA GLU A 283 7.92 -10.16 -7.68
C GLU A 283 7.29 -10.49 -9.02
N ARG A 284 7.66 -9.75 -10.08
CA ARG A 284 7.24 -10.09 -11.44
C ARG A 284 7.67 -11.50 -11.83
N ASP A 285 8.92 -11.88 -11.56
CA ASP A 285 9.44 -13.21 -11.90
C ASP A 285 8.71 -14.31 -11.12
N ARG A 286 8.36 -14.06 -9.85
CA ARG A 286 7.54 -14.96 -9.02
C ARG A 286 6.13 -15.12 -9.58
N LEU A 287 5.46 -14.01 -9.91
CA LEU A 287 4.13 -14.04 -10.54
C LEU A 287 4.15 -14.70 -11.92
N THR A 288 5.24 -14.57 -12.68
CA THR A 288 5.32 -15.19 -14.01
C THR A 288 5.49 -16.71 -13.94
N ASN A 289 6.25 -17.21 -12.96
CA ASN A 289 6.74 -18.58 -12.97
C ASN A 289 6.17 -19.49 -11.86
N GLY A 290 5.57 -18.93 -10.82
CA GLY A 290 5.15 -19.67 -9.64
C GLY A 290 6.16 -19.61 -8.51
#